data_AF-A0A7J0E584-F1
#
_entry.id   AF-A0A7J0E584-F1
#
_cell.length_a   1.000
_cell.length_b   1.000
_cell.length_c   1.000
_cell.angle_alpha   90.00
_cell.angle_beta   90.00
_cell.angle_gamma   90.00
#
_symmetry.space_group_name_H-M   'P 1'
#
loop_
_entity.id
_entity.type
_entity.pdbx_description
1 polymer ?
#
loop_
_entity_poly.entity_id
_entity_poly.type
_entity_poly.pdbx_seq_one_letter_code
_entity_poly.pdbx_strand_id
1 'polypeptide(L)'
;MASLSTAPTFTSAPHYHTSAPSTSALSYMLFFSPKKSRRKLTAVFCSAKPRRARPDYVPNRISDPLYVRVFDTTLRDGEQSPGASMTSKEKLDIARQLFKLGVDIIEAGFPAASKDDLEAVKMIAKEVGNEIDENGYVPVICGLSRCNKRDIDAAWEAVKYAKRPRIHTFIATSEIHMKHKLKKTKEEVVETARSMVSYARSLGCPDVEFSPEDAGRFVSLSLSLFNLMLE
;
A
#
# COMPACT_ATOMS: atom_id res chain seq x y z
N MET A 1 -52.95 24.45 -30.43
CA MET A 1 -53.40 23.72 -31.64
C MET A 1 -52.73 22.35 -31.60
N ALA A 2 -53.37 21.34 -30.98
CA ALA A 2 -54.14 20.26 -31.64
C ALA A 2 -53.26 19.38 -32.55
N SER A 3 -53.21 18.03 -32.49
CA SER A 3 -53.99 17.01 -31.76
C SER A 3 -53.33 15.61 -31.88
N LEU A 4 -53.45 14.81 -30.81
CA LEU A 4 -53.80 13.37 -30.68
C LEU A 4 -53.44 12.31 -31.75
N SER A 5 -52.92 11.15 -31.27
CA SER A 5 -53.42 9.77 -31.55
C SER A 5 -52.48 8.71 -30.89
N THR A 6 -52.80 8.21 -29.69
CA THR A 6 -53.37 6.87 -29.33
C THR A 6 -52.45 5.63 -29.37
N ALA A 7 -52.32 4.99 -28.20
CA ALA A 7 -51.78 3.65 -27.96
C ALA A 7 -52.87 2.57 -28.07
N PRO A 8 -52.50 1.27 -28.07
CA PRO A 8 -53.35 0.24 -27.48
C PRO A 8 -52.63 -0.57 -26.39
N THR A 9 -53.31 -0.69 -25.26
CA THR A 9 -53.15 -1.69 -24.20
C THR A 9 -53.79 -3.02 -24.64
N PHE A 10 -53.19 -4.17 -24.26
CA PHE A 10 -53.92 -5.45 -24.26
C PHE A 10 -53.52 -6.33 -23.07
N THR A 11 -54.48 -6.36 -22.14
CA THR A 11 -54.98 -7.38 -21.20
C THR A 11 -54.19 -8.67 -20.85
N SER A 12 -54.37 -9.05 -19.58
CA SER A 12 -53.86 -10.21 -18.86
C SER A 12 -54.87 -11.36 -18.70
N ALA A 13 -54.34 -12.55 -18.33
CA ALA A 13 -54.95 -13.72 -17.63
C ALA A 13 -55.40 -14.91 -18.52
N PRO A 14 -55.55 -16.16 -17.99
CA PRO A 14 -55.38 -16.63 -16.60
C PRO A 14 -54.52 -17.91 -16.39
N HIS A 15 -54.30 -18.20 -15.10
CA HIS A 15 -53.75 -19.44 -14.55
C HIS A 15 -54.58 -20.70 -14.86
N TYR A 16 -53.91 -21.83 -15.10
CA TYR A 16 -54.50 -23.16 -15.02
C TYR A 16 -53.69 -24.04 -14.07
N HIS A 17 -54.30 -24.39 -12.94
CA HIS A 17 -54.00 -25.58 -12.16
C HIS A 17 -54.80 -26.74 -12.75
N THR A 18 -54.19 -27.88 -13.05
CA THR A 18 -54.87 -29.18 -12.97
C THR A 18 -53.89 -30.32 -12.70
N SER A 19 -54.39 -31.23 -11.87
CA SER A 19 -53.79 -32.40 -11.23
C SER A 19 -53.46 -33.56 -12.17
N ALA A 20 -52.46 -34.35 -11.78
CA ALA A 20 -52.15 -35.66 -12.35
C ALA A 20 -53.27 -36.70 -12.14
N PRO A 21 -53.30 -37.74 -12.97
CA PRO A 21 -53.52 -39.08 -12.44
C PRO A 21 -52.51 -40.12 -12.94
N SER A 22 -52.35 -41.13 -12.09
CA SER A 22 -51.58 -42.35 -12.24
C SER A 22 -52.06 -43.25 -13.39
N THR A 23 -51.15 -43.97 -14.04
CA THR A 23 -51.38 -45.37 -14.45
C THR A 23 -50.05 -46.10 -14.68
N SER A 24 -50.06 -47.36 -14.27
CA SER A 24 -48.99 -48.35 -14.33
C SER A 24 -48.73 -48.86 -15.75
N ALA A 25 -47.46 -49.11 -16.08
CA ALA A 25 -47.10 -50.14 -17.06
C ALA A 25 -45.81 -50.85 -16.62
N LEU A 26 -45.90 -52.18 -16.58
CA LEU A 26 -44.89 -53.12 -16.13
C LEU A 26 -43.70 -53.23 -17.10
N SER A 27 -42.52 -53.34 -16.49
CA SER A 27 -41.39 -54.24 -16.82
C SER A 27 -40.75 -54.15 -18.22
N TYR A 28 -39.50 -53.66 -18.26
CA TYR A 28 -38.34 -54.45 -18.68
C TYR A 28 -37.09 -53.88 -17.98
N MET A 29 -36.65 -54.58 -16.94
CA MET A 29 -35.50 -54.20 -16.12
C MET A 29 -34.20 -54.68 -16.80
N LEU A 30 -33.65 -53.87 -17.70
CA LEU A 30 -32.26 -54.03 -18.14
C LEU A 30 -31.35 -53.43 -17.06
N PHE A 31 -30.82 -54.30 -16.21
CA PHE A 31 -29.78 -53.96 -15.24
C PHE A 31 -28.45 -53.62 -15.96
N PHE A 32 -28.28 -52.36 -16.34
CA PHE A 32 -26.94 -51.80 -16.53
C PHE A 32 -26.47 -51.24 -15.18
N SER A 33 -25.68 -52.02 -14.46
CA SER A 33 -24.97 -51.55 -13.26
C SER A 33 -23.72 -50.78 -13.70
N PRO A 34 -23.66 -49.43 -13.58
CA PRO A 34 -22.42 -48.73 -13.79
C PRO A 34 -21.55 -48.98 -12.56
N LYS A 35 -20.41 -49.65 -12.72
CA LYS A 35 -19.38 -49.74 -11.67
C LYS A 35 -18.92 -48.32 -11.35
N LYS A 36 -19.49 -47.70 -10.31
CA LYS A 36 -18.97 -46.47 -9.71
C LYS A 36 -17.59 -46.77 -9.13
N SER A 37 -16.55 -46.46 -9.89
CA SER A 37 -15.20 -46.33 -9.37
C SER A 37 -15.19 -45.19 -8.37
N ARG A 38 -15.34 -45.53 -7.08
CA ARG A 38 -15.09 -44.60 -5.97
C ARG A 38 -13.60 -44.32 -5.94
N ARG A 39 -13.15 -43.35 -6.74
CA ARG A 39 -11.89 -42.67 -6.45
C ARG A 39 -12.08 -41.99 -5.10
N LYS A 40 -11.43 -42.52 -4.05
CA LYS A 40 -11.26 -41.79 -2.81
C LYS A 40 -10.61 -40.46 -3.19
N LEU A 41 -11.35 -39.35 -3.11
CA LEU A 41 -10.72 -38.04 -3.00
C LEU A 41 -10.02 -38.06 -1.64
N THR A 42 -8.75 -38.43 -1.64
CA THR A 42 -7.84 -38.00 -0.58
C THR A 42 -7.79 -36.48 -0.68
N ALA A 43 -8.53 -35.82 0.20
CA ALA A 43 -8.29 -34.41 0.48
C ALA A 43 -6.82 -34.31 0.90
N VAL A 44 -6.00 -33.76 0.03
CA VAL A 44 -4.66 -33.31 0.40
C VAL A 44 -4.93 -32.11 1.31
N PHE A 45 -5.03 -32.36 2.61
CA PHE A 45 -4.80 -31.32 3.59
C PHE A 45 -3.34 -30.93 3.41
N CYS A 46 -3.10 -29.90 2.61
CA CYS A 46 -1.91 -29.09 2.79
C CYS A 46 -1.95 -28.69 4.25
N SER A 47 -1.06 -29.27 5.06
CA SER A 47 -0.74 -28.71 6.36
C SER A 47 -0.19 -27.33 6.07
N ALA A 48 -1.06 -26.32 6.06
CA ALA A 48 -0.65 -24.95 6.07
C ALA A 48 0.08 -24.80 7.39
N LYS A 49 1.42 -24.92 7.36
CA LYS A 49 2.24 -24.50 8.48
C LYS A 49 1.73 -23.10 8.84
N PRO A 50 1.42 -22.84 10.11
CA PRO A 50 0.96 -21.52 10.51
C PRO A 50 1.93 -20.49 9.92
N ARG A 51 1.39 -19.51 9.18
CA ARG A 51 2.20 -18.42 8.65
C ARG A 51 3.03 -17.88 9.82
N ARG A 52 4.35 -17.76 9.64
CA ARG A 52 5.21 -17.16 10.66
C ARG A 52 4.58 -15.83 11.06
N ALA A 53 4.36 -15.64 12.37
CA ALA A 53 3.85 -14.39 12.88
C ALA A 53 4.80 -13.25 12.48
N ARG A 54 4.24 -12.10 12.13
CA ARG A 54 5.06 -10.92 11.81
C ARG A 54 5.78 -10.48 13.09
N PRO A 55 7.09 -10.17 13.02
CA PRO A 55 7.80 -9.65 14.17
C PRO A 55 7.26 -8.27 14.57
N ASP A 56 7.45 -7.91 15.83
CA ASP A 56 7.13 -6.56 16.31
C ASP A 56 7.89 -5.50 15.49
N TYR A 57 7.19 -4.42 15.16
CA TYR A 57 7.80 -3.31 14.43
C TYR A 57 8.61 -2.43 15.37
N VAL A 58 9.92 -2.48 15.22
CA VAL A 58 10.88 -1.57 15.86
C VAL A 58 11.66 -0.85 14.75
N PRO A 59 11.60 0.48 14.61
CA PRO A 59 12.16 1.22 13.46
C PRO A 59 13.54 0.75 12.99
N ASN A 60 14.50 0.62 13.91
CA ASN A 60 15.90 0.28 13.67
C ASN A 60 16.27 -1.18 13.98
N ARG A 61 15.30 -2.08 14.15
CA ARG A 61 15.55 -3.48 14.50
C ARG A 61 14.54 -4.42 13.85
N ILE A 62 15.03 -5.52 13.29
CA ILE A 62 14.23 -6.66 12.85
C ILE A 62 14.61 -7.85 13.72
N SER A 63 13.65 -8.43 14.44
CA SER A 63 13.94 -9.48 15.43
C SER A 63 14.12 -10.87 14.81
N ASP A 64 13.41 -11.18 13.73
CA ASP A 64 13.62 -12.41 12.94
C ASP A 64 14.61 -12.11 11.80
N PRO A 65 15.81 -12.71 11.78
CA PRO A 65 16.83 -12.45 10.76
C PRO A 65 16.41 -12.89 9.35
N LEU A 66 15.35 -13.70 9.22
CA LEU A 66 14.79 -14.11 7.94
C LEU A 66 13.64 -13.21 7.48
N TYR A 67 13.25 -12.21 8.27
CA TYR A 67 12.19 -11.28 7.91
C TYR A 67 12.72 -10.12 7.08
N VAL A 68 12.08 -9.86 5.93
CA VAL A 68 12.37 -8.72 5.07
C VAL A 68 11.17 -7.79 5.11
N ARG A 69 11.39 -6.53 5.48
CA ARG A 69 10.34 -5.51 5.40
C ARG A 69 10.09 -5.14 3.95
N VAL A 70 8.83 -5.15 3.55
CA VAL A 70 8.39 -4.67 2.24
C VAL A 70 8.01 -3.20 2.37
N PHE A 71 8.81 -2.34 1.75
CA PHE A 71 8.52 -0.91 1.58
C PHE A 71 7.89 -0.71 0.20
N ASP A 72 6.61 -0.35 0.16
CA ASP A 72 5.90 -0.06 -1.08
C ASP A 72 5.86 1.45 -1.36
N THR A 73 6.28 1.86 -2.55
CA THR A 73 6.27 3.25 -3.02
C THR A 73 5.32 3.46 -4.21
N THR A 74 4.30 2.61 -4.38
CA THR A 74 3.34 2.72 -5.49
C THR A 74 2.65 4.08 -5.50
N LEU A 75 2.28 4.59 -4.31
CA LEU A 75 1.59 5.87 -4.13
C LEU A 75 2.50 7.11 -4.25
N ARG A 76 3.81 6.90 -4.41
CA ARG A 76 4.78 7.98 -4.59
C ARG A 76 5.57 7.80 -5.88
N ASP A 77 6.46 6.81 -5.96
CA ASP A 77 7.34 6.64 -7.12
C ASP A 77 6.57 6.03 -8.30
N GLY A 78 5.63 5.13 -8.01
CA GLY A 78 4.71 4.59 -9.00
C GLY A 78 3.89 5.67 -9.69
N GLU A 79 3.36 6.63 -8.92
CA GLU A 79 2.60 7.78 -9.44
C GLU A 79 3.42 8.67 -10.39
N GLN A 80 4.75 8.70 -10.28
CA GLN A 80 5.60 9.47 -11.19
C GLN A 80 5.67 8.89 -12.61
N SER A 81 5.10 7.70 -12.84
CA SER A 81 4.99 7.11 -14.17
C SER A 81 4.04 7.93 -15.05
N PRO A 82 4.37 8.18 -16.33
CA PRO A 82 3.49 8.90 -17.25
C PRO A 82 2.10 8.26 -17.32
N GLY A 83 1.06 9.05 -17.04
CA GLY A 83 -0.33 8.60 -17.04
C GLY A 83 -0.80 7.88 -15.77
N ALA A 84 0.03 7.81 -14.73
CA ALA A 84 -0.30 7.15 -13.46
C ALA A 84 -0.65 8.13 -12.32
N SER A 85 -0.95 9.39 -12.62
CA SER A 85 -1.38 10.39 -11.62
C SER A 85 -2.64 9.94 -10.90
N MET A 86 -2.68 10.08 -9.58
CA MET A 86 -3.78 9.60 -8.75
C MET A 86 -4.44 10.75 -8.01
N THR A 87 -5.76 10.74 -7.97
CA THR A 87 -6.53 11.58 -7.04
C THR A 87 -6.34 11.10 -5.60
N SER A 88 -6.59 11.97 -4.61
CA SER A 88 -6.51 11.59 -3.19
C SER A 88 -7.38 10.38 -2.84
N LYS A 89 -8.52 10.23 -3.51
CA LYS A 89 -9.43 9.08 -3.33
C LYS A 89 -8.83 7.79 -3.87
N GLU A 90 -8.25 7.83 -5.08
CA GLU A 90 -7.57 6.66 -5.67
C GLU A 90 -6.37 6.24 -4.83
N LYS A 91 -5.59 7.21 -4.32
CA LYS A 91 -4.49 6.93 -3.39
C LYS A 91 -4.98 6.21 -2.13
N LEU A 92 -6.10 6.66 -1.54
CA LEU A 92 -6.68 6.02 -0.36
C LEU A 92 -7.19 4.60 -0.67
N ASP A 93 -7.85 4.41 -1.81
CA ASP A 93 -8.36 3.10 -2.21
C ASP A 93 -7.21 2.10 -2.45
N ILE A 94 -6.11 2.53 -3.08
CA ILE A 94 -4.89 1.73 -3.25
C ILE A 94 -4.22 1.49 -1.89
N ALA A 95 -4.11 2.49 -1.01
CA ALA A 95 -3.55 2.32 0.33
C ALA A 95 -4.29 1.25 1.15
N ARG A 96 -5.63 1.18 1.04
CA ARG A 96 -6.44 0.10 1.64
C ARG A 96 -6.13 -1.28 1.04
N GLN A 97 -5.80 -1.35 -0.26
CA GLN A 97 -5.36 -2.62 -0.86
C GLN A 97 -3.95 -3.00 -0.41
N LEU A 98 -3.03 -2.04 -0.28
CA LEU A 98 -1.68 -2.26 0.26
C LEU A 98 -1.73 -2.74 1.72
N PHE A 99 -2.65 -2.19 2.52
CA PHE A 99 -2.94 -2.68 3.86
C PHE A 99 -3.34 -4.16 3.84
N LYS A 100 -4.31 -4.54 3.01
CA LYS A 100 -4.79 -5.93 2.87
C LYS A 100 -3.72 -6.88 2.31
N LEU A 101 -2.87 -6.39 1.41
CA LEU A 101 -1.72 -7.11 0.89
C LEU A 101 -0.70 -7.38 2.01
N GLY A 102 -0.67 -6.51 3.01
CA GLY A 102 0.18 -6.64 4.18
C GLY A 102 1.60 -6.16 3.91
N VAL A 103 1.80 -5.04 3.23
CA VAL A 103 3.14 -4.42 3.12
C VAL A 103 3.58 -3.82 4.48
N ASP A 104 4.87 -3.75 4.79
CA ASP A 104 5.30 -3.25 6.11
C ASP A 104 5.26 -1.72 6.18
N ILE A 105 5.62 -1.05 5.08
CA ILE A 105 5.63 0.40 4.96
C ILE A 105 4.92 0.80 3.67
N ILE A 106 4.07 1.83 3.77
CA ILE A 106 3.43 2.50 2.64
C ILE A 106 4.01 3.91 2.55
N GLU A 107 4.79 4.20 1.51
CA GLU A 107 5.15 5.59 1.18
C GLU A 107 3.99 6.24 0.42
N ALA A 108 3.20 7.01 1.16
CA ALA A 108 1.89 7.47 0.73
C ALA A 108 1.94 8.70 -0.20
N GLY A 109 3.12 9.28 -0.43
CA GLY A 109 3.29 10.41 -1.34
C GLY A 109 4.39 11.38 -0.91
N PHE A 110 4.37 12.58 -1.51
CA PHE A 110 5.28 13.68 -1.20
C PHE A 110 4.49 14.91 -0.71
N PRO A 111 4.26 15.06 0.61
CA PRO A 111 3.39 16.11 1.17
C PRO A 111 3.75 17.55 0.79
N ALA A 112 5.02 17.85 0.51
CA ALA A 112 5.46 19.19 0.15
C ALA A 112 5.26 19.54 -1.34
N ALA A 113 4.80 18.59 -2.16
CA ALA A 113 4.56 18.77 -3.59
C ALA A 113 3.34 19.67 -3.85
N SER A 114 2.24 19.43 -3.14
CA SER A 114 1.00 20.20 -3.27
C SER A 114 0.16 20.11 -1.98
N LYS A 115 -0.86 20.96 -1.85
CA LYS A 115 -1.84 20.84 -0.74
C LYS A 115 -2.61 19.52 -0.83
N ASP A 116 -2.91 19.06 -2.05
CA ASP A 116 -3.67 17.85 -2.29
C ASP A 116 -2.87 16.60 -1.90
N ASP A 117 -1.55 16.60 -2.13
CA ASP A 117 -0.65 15.54 -1.66
C ASP A 117 -0.54 15.50 -0.14
N LEU A 118 -0.44 16.67 0.51
CA LEU A 118 -0.43 16.75 1.97
C LEU A 118 -1.71 16.14 2.55
N GLU A 119 -2.88 16.56 2.04
CA GLU A 119 -4.17 16.07 2.53
C GLU A 119 -4.39 14.59 2.19
N ALA A 120 -3.92 14.10 1.04
CA ALA A 120 -3.98 12.68 0.69
C ALA A 120 -3.18 11.82 1.68
N VAL A 121 -1.92 12.19 1.96
CA VAL A 121 -1.07 11.47 2.93
C VAL A 121 -1.66 11.54 4.34
N LYS A 122 -2.19 12.72 4.72
CA LYS A 122 -2.85 12.91 6.03
C LYS A 122 -4.11 12.06 6.18
N MET A 123 -4.90 11.91 5.13
CA MET A 123 -6.08 11.05 5.10
C MET A 123 -5.69 9.57 5.26
N ILE A 124 -4.68 9.12 4.51
CA ILE A 124 -4.14 7.75 4.62
C ILE A 124 -3.57 7.50 6.02
N ALA A 125 -2.86 8.46 6.62
CA ALA A 125 -2.32 8.36 7.97
C ALA A 125 -3.42 8.20 9.02
N LYS A 126 -4.53 8.95 8.89
CA LYS A 126 -5.66 8.89 9.82
C LYS A 126 -6.47 7.61 9.68
N GLU A 127 -6.72 7.14 8.47
CA GLU A 127 -7.53 5.96 8.20
C GLU A 127 -6.70 4.68 8.25
N VAL A 128 -5.89 4.45 7.20
CA VAL A 128 -5.12 3.21 7.01
C VAL A 128 -4.02 3.07 8.07
N GLY A 129 -3.38 4.17 8.46
CA GLY A 129 -2.32 4.18 9.49
C GLY A 129 -2.79 3.87 10.91
N ASN A 130 -4.10 3.73 11.14
CA ASN A 130 -4.68 3.35 12.42
C ASN A 130 -5.50 2.04 12.35
N GLU A 131 -5.65 1.46 11.16
CA GLU A 131 -6.33 0.17 10.98
C GLU A 131 -5.44 -0.98 11.48
N ILE A 132 -6.01 -1.85 12.31
CA ILE A 132 -5.30 -2.99 12.89
C ILE A 132 -6.03 -4.25 12.43
N ASP A 133 -5.31 -5.17 11.80
CA ASP A 133 -5.88 -6.45 11.37
C ASP A 133 -6.05 -7.44 12.55
N GLU A 134 -6.64 -8.60 12.27
CA GLU A 134 -6.88 -9.67 13.24
C GLU A 134 -5.62 -10.21 13.92
N ASN A 135 -4.44 -9.99 13.33
CA ASN A 135 -3.14 -10.43 13.82
C ASN A 135 -2.36 -9.30 14.51
N GLY A 136 -2.97 -8.13 14.70
CA GLY A 136 -2.33 -6.96 15.31
C GLY A 136 -1.42 -6.16 14.37
N TYR A 137 -1.45 -6.45 13.06
CA TYR A 137 -0.66 -5.73 12.08
C TYR A 137 -1.29 -4.36 11.74
N VAL A 138 -0.42 -3.37 11.62
CA VAL A 138 -0.70 -2.01 11.18
C VAL A 138 0.51 -1.53 10.37
N PRO A 139 0.33 -0.94 9.18
CA PRO A 139 1.43 -0.48 8.34
C PRO A 139 2.07 0.77 8.91
N VAL A 140 3.32 0.98 8.55
CA VAL A 140 3.98 2.28 8.72
C VAL A 140 3.53 3.20 7.59
N ILE A 141 3.12 4.42 7.94
CA ILE A 141 2.78 5.43 6.94
C ILE A 141 3.97 6.37 6.80
N CYS A 142 4.55 6.37 5.61
CA CYS A 142 5.74 7.12 5.27
C CYS A 142 5.40 8.29 4.34
N GLY A 143 5.95 9.47 4.65
CA GLY A 143 5.89 10.65 3.80
C GLY A 143 7.28 11.03 3.32
N LEU A 144 7.46 11.18 2.01
CA LEU A 144 8.73 11.62 1.44
C LEU A 144 8.96 13.11 1.71
N SER A 145 10.21 13.49 1.90
CA SER A 145 10.63 14.88 2.07
C SER A 145 11.98 15.13 1.42
N ARG A 146 12.16 16.28 0.76
CA ARG A 146 13.52 16.77 0.46
C ARG A 146 14.24 17.13 1.76
N CYS A 147 15.56 17.08 1.75
CA CYS A 147 16.38 17.41 2.91
C CYS A 147 16.41 18.93 3.22
N ASN A 148 15.27 19.49 3.62
CA ASN A 148 15.10 20.87 4.08
C ASN A 148 13.93 20.97 5.07
N LYS A 149 13.96 22.02 5.91
CA LYS A 149 13.00 22.23 7.00
C LYS A 149 11.54 22.24 6.55
N ARG A 150 11.22 23.02 5.51
CA ARG A 150 9.85 23.22 5.01
C ARG A 150 9.20 21.90 4.57
N ASP A 151 9.95 21.07 3.85
CA ASP A 151 9.44 19.80 3.36
C ASP A 151 9.32 18.77 4.49
N ILE A 152 10.22 18.79 5.47
CA ILE A 152 10.13 17.94 6.68
C ILE A 152 8.91 18.33 7.52
N ASP A 153 8.64 19.62 7.69
CA ASP A 153 7.45 20.11 8.40
C ASP A 153 6.17 19.60 7.73
N ALA A 154 6.10 19.67 6.39
CA ALA A 154 4.96 19.16 5.63
C ALA A 154 4.82 17.63 5.76
N ALA A 155 5.93 16.90 5.70
CA ALA A 155 5.92 15.45 5.89
C ALA A 155 5.40 15.07 7.28
N TRP A 156 5.93 15.71 8.33
CA TRP A 156 5.48 15.49 9.70
C TRP A 156 4.00 15.83 9.91
N GLU A 157 3.56 16.98 9.41
CA GLU A 157 2.15 17.41 9.49
C GLU A 157 1.20 16.37 8.88
N ALA A 158 1.62 15.70 7.81
CA ALA A 158 0.82 14.67 7.16
C ALA A 158 0.84 13.35 7.93
N VAL A 159 2.01 12.84 8.32
CA VAL A 159 2.12 11.45 8.83
C VAL A 159 1.85 11.31 10.32
N LYS A 160 1.97 12.36 11.14
CA LYS A 160 1.92 12.30 12.61
C LYS A 160 0.65 11.68 13.21
N TYR A 161 -0.41 11.50 12.41
CA TYR A 161 -1.67 10.90 12.82
C TYR A 161 -1.68 9.36 12.73
N ALA A 162 -0.71 8.75 12.06
CA ALA A 162 -0.59 7.30 11.96
C ALA A 162 -0.04 6.73 13.28
N LYS A 163 -0.44 5.49 13.61
CA LYS A 163 0.10 4.76 14.77
C LYS A 163 1.61 4.49 14.63
N ARG A 164 2.10 4.39 13.39
CA ARG A 164 3.52 4.22 13.05
C ARG A 164 3.92 5.23 11.96
N PRO A 165 4.24 6.49 12.34
CA PRO A 165 4.63 7.51 11.38
C PRO A 165 6.11 7.40 11.01
N ARG A 166 6.44 7.54 9.71
CA ARG A 166 7.82 7.61 9.21
C ARG A 166 8.01 8.84 8.31
N ILE A 167 9.15 9.49 8.44
CA ILE A 167 9.63 10.47 7.46
C ILE A 167 10.78 9.84 6.68
N HIS A 168 10.66 9.80 5.36
CA HIS A 168 11.76 9.44 4.47
C HIS A 168 12.32 10.73 3.89
N THR A 169 13.58 11.05 4.22
CA THR A 169 14.27 12.21 3.64
C THR A 169 15.45 11.78 2.78
N PHE A 170 15.82 12.61 1.80
CA PHE A 170 16.89 12.27 0.86
C PHE A 170 17.65 13.50 0.40
N ILE A 171 18.91 13.30 0.04
CA ILE A 171 19.75 14.32 -0.60
C ILE A 171 20.61 13.65 -1.68
N ALA A 172 20.80 14.33 -2.81
CA ALA A 172 21.62 13.83 -3.90
C ALA A 172 23.11 13.82 -3.52
N THR A 173 23.80 12.71 -3.79
CA THR A 173 25.21 12.50 -3.39
C THR A 173 26.19 12.46 -4.56
N SER A 174 25.72 12.39 -5.80
CA SER A 174 26.60 12.43 -6.97
C SER A 174 27.20 13.82 -7.21
N GLU A 175 28.43 13.88 -7.73
CA GLU A 175 29.12 15.14 -8.04
C GLU A 175 28.36 16.00 -9.06
N ILE A 176 27.68 15.36 -10.02
CA ILE A 176 26.87 16.06 -11.02
C ILE A 176 25.71 16.78 -10.33
N HIS A 177 24.97 16.09 -9.47
CA HIS A 177 23.87 16.71 -8.73
C HIS A 177 24.37 17.76 -7.73
N MET A 178 25.50 17.53 -7.05
CA MET A 178 26.07 18.53 -6.15
C MET A 178 26.48 19.81 -6.89
N LYS A 179 27.15 19.69 -8.04
CA LYS A 179 27.64 20.83 -8.82
C LYS A 179 26.53 21.57 -9.56
N HIS A 180 25.55 20.86 -10.11
CA HIS A 180 24.57 21.44 -11.03
C HIS A 180 23.18 21.65 -10.42
N LYS A 181 22.74 20.80 -9.47
CA LYS A 181 21.40 20.88 -8.82
C LYS A 181 21.47 21.58 -7.46
N LEU A 182 22.40 21.16 -6.60
CA LEU A 182 22.47 21.64 -5.21
C LEU A 182 23.35 22.87 -5.03
N LYS A 183 24.41 23.01 -5.84
CA LYS A 183 25.47 24.02 -5.69
C LYS A 183 26.08 24.02 -4.28
N LYS A 184 26.34 22.83 -3.73
CA LYS A 184 26.89 22.61 -2.39
C LYS A 184 28.15 21.76 -2.44
N THR A 185 29.04 21.93 -1.46
CA THR A 185 30.18 21.03 -1.25
C THR A 185 29.73 19.71 -0.62
N LYS A 186 30.63 18.71 -0.59
CA LYS A 186 30.37 17.41 0.03
C LYS A 186 30.08 17.56 1.53
N GLU A 187 30.84 18.40 2.21
CA GLU A 187 30.73 18.69 3.64
C GLU A 187 29.39 19.37 3.95
N GLU A 188 28.96 20.33 3.11
CA GLU A 188 27.67 20.98 3.25
C GLU A 188 26.49 20.01 3.03
N VAL A 189 26.63 19.05 2.09
CA VAL A 189 25.62 18.00 1.86
C VAL A 189 25.50 17.09 3.08
N VAL A 190 26.63 16.65 3.63
CA VAL A 190 26.67 15.82 4.84
C VAL A 190 26.07 16.55 6.04
N GLU A 191 26.45 17.81 6.28
CA GLU A 191 25.90 18.60 7.38
C GLU A 191 24.40 18.89 7.20
N THR A 192 23.95 19.09 5.95
CA THR A 192 22.53 19.22 5.64
C THR A 192 21.79 17.93 6.00
N ALA A 193 22.29 16.77 5.59
CA ALA A 193 21.68 15.48 5.92
C ALA A 193 21.56 15.28 7.44
N ARG A 194 22.67 15.48 8.16
CA ARG A 194 22.76 15.33 9.62
C ARG A 194 21.78 16.24 10.35
N SER A 195 21.81 17.53 10.02
CA SER A 195 20.98 18.55 10.67
C SER A 195 19.49 18.32 10.41
N MET A 196 19.11 17.90 9.20
CA MET A 196 17.72 17.68 8.83
C MET A 196 17.16 16.37 9.38
N VAL A 197 17.95 15.30 9.47
CA VAL A 197 17.55 14.07 10.15
C VAL A 197 17.36 14.33 11.65
N SER A 198 18.30 15.06 12.27
CA SER A 198 18.19 15.50 13.66
C SER A 198 16.94 16.36 13.88
N TYR A 199 16.63 17.26 12.93
CA TYR A 199 15.44 18.09 12.96
C TYR A 199 14.15 17.26 12.88
N ALA A 200 14.06 16.30 11.95
CA ALA A 200 12.91 15.40 11.85
C ALA A 200 12.66 14.63 13.15
N ARG A 201 13.73 14.17 13.82
CA ARG A 201 13.65 13.55 15.16
C ARG A 201 13.17 14.54 16.22
N SER A 202 13.64 15.78 16.20
CA SER A 202 13.25 16.83 17.16
C SER A 202 11.75 17.20 17.10
N LEU A 203 11.09 16.96 15.96
CA LEU A 203 9.64 17.13 15.81
C LEU A 203 8.82 16.04 16.52
N GLY A 204 9.48 15.00 17.05
CA GLY A 204 8.84 13.85 17.69
C GLY A 204 8.65 12.65 16.76
N CYS A 205 9.27 12.64 15.56
CA CYS A 205 9.20 11.51 14.65
C CYS A 205 10.10 10.35 15.14
N PRO A 206 9.54 9.18 15.53
CA PRO A 206 10.33 8.07 16.08
C PRO A 206 11.07 7.28 15.01
N ASP A 207 10.69 7.43 13.74
CA ASP A 207 11.16 6.62 12.63
C ASP A 207 11.52 7.52 11.44
N VAL A 208 12.82 7.66 11.18
CA VAL A 208 13.35 8.52 10.12
C VAL A 208 14.24 7.66 9.25
N GLU A 209 13.93 7.65 7.96
CA GLU A 209 14.72 6.98 6.93
C GLU A 209 15.46 8.04 6.11
N PHE A 210 16.72 7.76 5.76
CA PHE A 210 17.53 8.62 4.92
C PHE A 210 18.03 7.85 3.69
N SER A 211 17.81 8.41 2.51
CA SER A 211 18.32 7.86 1.26
C SER A 211 19.37 8.79 0.63
N PRO A 212 20.59 8.29 0.34
CA PRO A 212 21.52 8.97 -0.55
C PRO A 212 21.03 8.83 -2.00
N GLU A 213 20.41 9.88 -2.54
CA GLU A 213 19.95 9.89 -3.93
C GLU A 213 21.16 9.79 -4.87
N ASP A 214 21.08 8.88 -5.83
CA ASP A 214 22.12 8.59 -6.82
C ASP A 214 23.38 7.86 -6.30
N ALA A 215 23.26 7.14 -5.18
CA ALA A 215 24.37 6.38 -4.57
C ALA A 215 25.02 5.34 -5.52
N GLY A 216 24.26 4.75 -6.45
CA GLY A 216 24.79 3.78 -7.42
C GLY A 216 25.87 4.34 -8.35
N ARG A 217 25.99 5.67 -8.46
CA ARG A 217 27.01 6.36 -9.27
C ARG A 217 28.17 6.93 -8.42
N PHE A 218 28.13 6.84 -7.09
CA PHE A 218 29.15 7.46 -6.23
C PHE A 218 29.31 6.82 -4.83
N VAL A 219 30.27 5.90 -4.69
CA VAL A 219 30.40 5.02 -3.50
C VAL A 219 31.02 5.71 -2.27
N SER A 220 31.98 6.63 -2.45
CA SER A 220 32.78 7.16 -1.31
C SER A 220 32.01 8.10 -0.40
N LEU A 221 31.18 8.99 -0.96
CA LEU A 221 30.36 9.92 -0.16
C LEU A 221 29.20 9.19 0.55
N SER A 222 28.66 8.15 -0.09
CA SER A 222 27.60 7.34 0.50
C SER A 222 28.06 6.63 1.77
N LEU A 223 29.31 6.16 1.85
CA LEU A 223 29.85 5.56 3.07
C LEU A 223 29.96 6.57 4.22
N SER A 224 30.46 7.77 3.95
CA SER A 224 30.57 8.83 4.96
C SER A 224 29.19 9.23 5.49
N LEU A 225 28.19 9.37 4.61
CA LEU A 225 26.81 9.61 5.01
C LEU A 225 26.25 8.45 5.85
N PHE A 226 26.53 7.21 5.46
CA PHE A 226 26.01 6.04 6.17
C PHE A 226 26.55 5.94 7.61
N ASN A 227 27.87 6.12 7.79
CA ASN A 227 28.49 6.10 9.12
C ASN A 227 27.95 7.20 10.02
N LEU A 228 27.69 8.37 9.46
CA LEU A 228 27.22 9.53 10.20
C LEU A 228 25.75 9.41 10.62
N MET A 229 24.97 8.61 9.91
CA MET A 229 23.57 8.29 10.25
C MET A 229 23.45 7.20 11.32
N LEU A 230 24.54 6.51 11.64
CA LEU A 230 24.60 5.52 12.73
C LEU A 230 24.98 6.13 14.09
N GLU A 231 25.49 7.38 14.10
CA GLU A 231 25.81 8.18 15.28
C GLU A 231 24.61 9.00 15.77
#